data_AF-A0AAE0G417-F1
#
_entry.id   AF-A0AAE0G417-F1
#
_cell.length_a   1.000
_cell.length_b   1.000
_cell.length_c   1.000
_cell.angle_alpha   90.00
_cell.angle_beta   90.00
_cell.angle_gamma   90.00
#
_symmetry.space_group_name_H-M   'P 1'
#
loop_
_entity.id
_entity.type
_entity.pdbx_description
1 polymer ?
#
loop_
_entity_poly.entity_id
_entity_poly.type
_entity_poly.pdbx_seq_one_letter_code
_entity_poly.pdbx_strand_id
1 'polypeptide(L)'
;MKEMKIVQNGLGGFSQRTCLGQQEHRIVRTHRRGNVKSCKSFDVRRHRRGSPLFAIRKVSFSVASASPQPSQAATAPGKNRSYIVFPPPLFPLVPAFSRPTFRYEVDPGRIWVFEQKQGIGLGLNVSVNVRMTVIKMKNGGLWIHAPIAPTAECIKLVKDLDAPVEYIVLPTTLFEHKLFVGPFSREFPKAKVYVAPGQWSFPLQLPPSFFGIFPTGFLDEETFSDLPWADEIQQQLLQPPPLGINRSVKFNEIAFFHKATRTLLVTDAVVYVSDNIPDVITERDLMESGDDGNFAITCLKLLNLFGIAEKARLRSRTSNDMTTDEVRDLGWKRNALQALYFGPENLLDPEGSWKKITNRLIVAPVVGTLVYENIPDYVLEWVDRVCKWNFKRIIPCHFDAPIQATPREFREAFLFLGDGKERASYPEDRPQQRPRLPFGPTWKRSPQQYYPEDDMVLIRGVAQFLIQIGIIFTKETRPKPLADLNSQSRDIEAIRK
;
A
#
# COMPACT_ATOMS: atom_id res chain seq x y z
N MET A 1 -48.41 -29.34 -4.69
CA MET A 1 -48.81 -29.88 -3.38
C MET A 1 -48.26 -28.97 -2.29
N LYS A 2 -49.18 -28.31 -1.58
CA LYS A 2 -49.13 -27.68 -0.26
C LYS A 2 -48.01 -26.67 0.08
N GLU A 3 -48.44 -25.41 0.12
CA GLU A 3 -48.00 -24.32 0.99
C GLU A 3 -47.92 -24.73 2.46
N MET A 4 -47.09 -24.03 3.24
CA MET A 4 -47.37 -23.84 4.67
C MET A 4 -47.03 -22.40 5.11
N LYS A 5 -48.10 -21.61 5.22
CA LYS A 5 -48.18 -20.38 6.04
C LYS A 5 -48.21 -20.79 7.51
N ILE A 6 -47.55 -20.02 8.37
CA ILE A 6 -47.99 -19.85 9.76
C ILE A 6 -48.01 -18.36 10.06
N VAL A 7 -49.15 -17.92 10.60
CA VAL A 7 -49.56 -16.56 10.93
C VAL A 7 -49.93 -16.54 12.42
N GLN A 8 -49.58 -15.43 13.09
CA GLN A 8 -50.17 -14.82 14.30
C GLN A 8 -50.05 -15.52 15.67
N ASN A 9 -49.55 -14.79 16.69
CA ASN A 9 -50.37 -13.89 17.52
C ASN A 9 -49.51 -13.06 18.48
N GLY A 10 -49.93 -11.81 18.74
CA GLY A 10 -49.29 -10.87 19.67
C GLY A 10 -49.99 -10.79 21.02
N LEU A 11 -49.35 -10.07 21.95
CA LEU A 11 -49.88 -9.44 23.18
C LEU A 11 -48.97 -8.21 23.42
N GLY A 12 -49.44 -6.96 23.35
CA GLY A 12 -49.93 -6.19 24.50
C GLY A 12 -48.81 -6.03 25.55
N GLY A 13 -48.07 -4.92 25.66
CA GLY A 13 -48.50 -3.55 25.92
C GLY A 13 -48.13 -3.19 27.36
N PHE A 14 -47.15 -2.31 27.60
CA PHE A 14 -47.03 -1.55 28.84
C PHE A 14 -46.26 -0.24 28.62
N SER A 15 -46.92 0.84 29.01
CA SER A 15 -46.45 2.22 29.02
C SER A 15 -45.48 2.41 30.19
N GLN A 16 -44.40 3.18 29.99
CA GLN A 16 -43.92 4.10 31.03
C GLN A 16 -43.29 5.35 30.39
N ARG A 17 -43.94 6.48 30.68
CA ARG A 17 -43.41 7.84 30.49
C ARG A 17 -42.32 8.05 31.53
N THR A 18 -41.19 8.62 31.13
CA THR A 18 -40.38 9.45 32.02
C THR A 18 -39.82 10.61 31.22
N CYS A 19 -40.29 11.80 31.58
CA CYS A 19 -39.73 13.10 31.22
C CYS A 19 -38.34 13.26 31.84
N LEU A 20 -37.41 13.86 31.11
CA LEU A 20 -36.23 14.63 31.56
C LEU A 20 -35.76 15.32 30.26
N GLY A 21 -35.99 16.61 30.03
CA GLY A 21 -35.48 17.72 30.82
C GLY A 21 -34.41 18.42 29.96
N GLN A 22 -34.86 19.33 29.08
CA GLN A 22 -33.99 20.24 28.31
C GLN A 22 -33.21 21.15 29.28
N GLN A 23 -31.89 21.26 29.07
CA GLN A 23 -31.13 22.45 29.46
C GLN A 23 -30.21 22.85 28.30
N GLU A 24 -30.63 23.89 27.58
CA GLU A 24 -29.82 24.64 26.65
C GLU A 24 -28.91 25.60 27.43
N HIS A 25 -27.59 25.44 27.30
CA HIS A 25 -26.64 26.47 27.72
C HIS A 25 -26.21 27.31 26.52
N ARG A 26 -26.84 28.49 26.42
CA ARG A 26 -26.54 29.59 25.50
C ARG A 26 -25.25 30.30 25.96
N ILE A 27 -24.14 30.08 25.25
CA ILE A 27 -22.92 30.88 25.45
C ILE A 27 -22.91 32.03 24.44
N VAL A 28 -23.20 33.23 24.94
CA VAL A 28 -23.02 34.50 24.26
C VAL A 28 -21.54 34.90 24.38
N ARG A 29 -20.82 34.98 23.25
CA ARG A 29 -19.51 35.65 23.19
C ARG A 29 -19.59 36.90 22.31
N THR A 30 -19.52 38.03 23.00
CA THR A 30 -19.48 39.40 22.47
C THR A 30 -18.21 39.67 21.67
N HIS A 31 -18.37 40.21 20.46
CA HIS A 31 -17.32 40.83 19.66
C HIS A 31 -16.78 42.11 20.33
N ARG A 32 -15.46 42.22 20.46
CA ARG A 32 -14.76 43.51 20.64
C ARG A 32 -13.82 43.75 19.46
N ARG A 33 -14.12 44.83 18.73
CA ARG A 33 -13.29 45.45 17.70
C ARG A 33 -12.09 46.15 18.37
N GLY A 34 -10.89 45.93 17.84
CA GLY A 34 -9.69 46.68 18.16
C GLY A 34 -9.02 47.15 16.87
N ASN A 35 -9.11 48.45 16.62
CA ASN A 35 -8.54 49.17 15.49
C ASN A 35 -7.10 49.58 15.86
N VAL A 36 -6.09 49.29 15.03
CA VAL A 36 -4.80 50.01 15.09
C VAL A 36 -4.33 50.35 13.67
N LYS A 37 -4.08 51.64 13.47
CA LYS A 37 -3.65 52.29 12.23
C LYS A 37 -2.12 52.25 12.10
N SER A 38 -1.66 52.06 10.86
CA SER A 38 -0.61 52.81 10.14
C SER A 38 0.61 53.35 10.90
N CYS A 39 1.81 52.95 10.46
CA CYS A 39 2.91 53.88 10.25
C CYS A 39 3.68 53.54 8.97
N LYS A 40 3.77 54.52 8.07
CA LYS A 40 4.67 54.58 6.91
C LYS A 40 5.94 55.30 7.35
N SER A 41 7.10 54.81 6.91
CA SER A 41 8.32 55.62 6.80
C SER A 41 8.99 55.31 5.46
N PHE A 42 9.10 56.37 4.66
CA PHE A 42 9.95 56.47 3.48
C PHE A 42 11.41 56.59 3.94
N ASP A 43 12.34 55.90 3.27
CA ASP A 43 13.70 56.44 3.11
C ASP A 43 14.32 56.03 1.76
N VAL A 44 15.25 56.88 1.31
CA VAL A 44 15.61 57.19 -0.07
C VAL A 44 16.78 56.33 -0.60
N ARG A 45 16.68 56.06 -1.91
CA ARG A 45 17.66 55.52 -2.87
C ARG A 45 19.15 55.53 -2.48
N ARG A 46 19.81 54.39 -2.74
CA ARG A 46 21.11 54.34 -3.43
C ARG A 46 21.12 53.26 -4.50
N HIS A 47 21.32 53.68 -5.75
CA HIS A 47 21.59 52.83 -6.90
C HIS A 47 22.95 52.14 -6.76
N ARG A 48 22.97 50.81 -6.85
CA ARG A 48 24.09 50.06 -7.43
C ARG A 48 23.53 49.07 -8.44
N ARG A 49 23.96 49.21 -9.70
CA ARG A 49 23.68 48.28 -10.79
C ARG A 49 24.35 46.95 -10.45
N GLY A 50 23.54 45.91 -10.27
CA GLY A 50 23.97 44.51 -10.15
C GLY A 50 23.17 43.69 -11.15
N SER A 51 23.88 42.93 -11.97
CA SER A 51 23.37 42.02 -13.01
C SER A 51 22.29 41.08 -12.47
N PRO A 52 21.28 40.68 -13.27
CA PRO A 52 20.25 39.76 -12.79
C PRO A 52 20.84 38.36 -12.69
N LEU A 53 21.23 37.98 -11.47
CA LEU A 53 21.37 36.57 -11.10
C LEU A 53 19.97 35.97 -11.17
N PHE A 54 19.76 35.08 -12.14
CA PHE A 54 18.61 34.17 -12.15
C PHE A 54 18.63 33.38 -10.84
N ALA A 55 17.82 33.81 -9.87
CA ALA A 55 17.54 33.03 -8.69
C ALA A 55 16.68 31.83 -9.13
N ILE A 56 17.34 30.71 -9.42
CA ILE A 56 16.68 29.41 -9.49
C ILE A 56 16.16 29.15 -8.08
N ARG A 57 14.89 29.52 -7.85
CA ARG A 57 14.16 29.16 -6.64
C ARG A 57 14.02 27.64 -6.69
N LYS A 58 14.95 26.91 -6.05
CA LYS A 58 14.79 25.48 -5.77
C LYS A 58 13.50 25.34 -4.97
N VAL A 59 12.40 25.05 -5.65
CA VAL A 59 11.15 24.64 -5.00
C VAL A 59 11.39 23.21 -4.55
N SER A 60 11.69 23.05 -3.27
CA SER A 60 11.74 21.75 -2.61
C SER A 60 10.32 21.20 -2.57
N PHE A 61 9.98 20.31 -3.50
CA PHE A 61 8.75 19.53 -3.39
C PHE A 61 8.98 18.47 -2.30
N SER A 62 8.19 18.56 -1.24
CA SER A 62 8.19 17.61 -0.15
C SER A 62 7.09 16.59 -0.43
N VAL A 63 7.44 15.31 -0.61
CA VAL A 63 6.45 14.23 -0.61
C VAL A 63 5.77 14.22 0.76
N ALA A 64 4.46 14.40 0.78
CA ALA A 64 3.67 14.27 1.98
C ALA A 64 2.49 13.36 1.64
N SER A 65 2.22 12.38 2.50
CA SER A 65 0.88 11.83 2.61
C SER A 65 0.01 12.86 3.33
N ALA A 66 -1.18 13.09 2.83
CA ALA A 66 -2.21 13.78 3.58
C ALA A 66 -3.19 12.70 4.01
N SER A 67 -3.07 12.20 5.24
CA SER A 67 -4.01 11.23 5.78
C SER A 67 -5.38 11.88 5.85
N PRO A 68 -6.32 11.49 4.97
CA PRO A 68 -7.65 12.03 5.03
C PRO A 68 -8.27 11.51 6.33
N GLN A 69 -9.00 12.37 7.04
CA GLN A 69 -9.84 11.86 8.12
C GLN A 69 -10.94 10.98 7.51
N PRO A 70 -11.31 9.87 8.16
CA PRO A 70 -12.34 8.99 7.64
C PRO A 70 -13.64 9.78 7.46
N SER A 71 -14.14 9.85 6.23
CA SER A 71 -15.43 10.51 5.94
C SER A 71 -16.58 9.74 6.58
N GLN A 72 -16.37 8.44 6.81
CA GLN A 72 -17.21 7.63 7.67
C GLN A 72 -16.34 6.59 8.37
N ALA A 73 -16.17 6.74 9.68
CA ALA A 73 -15.47 5.78 10.52
C ALA A 73 -16.28 4.47 10.63
N ALA A 74 -15.60 3.36 10.90
CA ALA A 74 -16.25 2.08 11.04
C ALA A 74 -17.30 2.10 12.17
N THR A 75 -18.51 1.58 11.92
CA THR A 75 -19.66 1.61 12.85
C THR A 75 -19.50 0.59 13.99
N ALA A 76 -19.96 0.83 15.22
CA ALA A 76 -19.71 -0.03 16.39
C ALA A 76 -19.73 -1.57 16.11
N PRO A 77 -18.84 -2.38 16.75
CA PRO A 77 -18.70 -3.80 16.47
C PRO A 77 -20.04 -4.54 16.44
N GLY A 78 -20.33 -5.23 15.33
CA GLY A 78 -21.61 -5.91 15.14
C GLY A 78 -21.56 -6.92 13.99
N LYS A 79 -22.67 -7.65 13.77
CA LYS A 79 -22.81 -8.71 12.76
C LYS A 79 -22.42 -8.27 11.34
N ASN A 80 -22.49 -6.97 11.03
CA ASN A 80 -22.20 -6.43 9.70
C ASN A 80 -20.71 -6.43 9.33
N ARG A 81 -19.81 -6.65 10.30
CA ARG A 81 -18.36 -6.76 10.08
C ARG A 81 -17.89 -8.21 9.93
N SER A 82 -18.77 -9.17 10.19
CA SER A 82 -18.44 -10.58 10.16
C SER A 82 -18.10 -11.04 8.75
N TYR A 83 -16.95 -11.70 8.60
CA TYR A 83 -16.51 -12.25 7.32
C TYR A 83 -15.61 -13.44 7.56
N ILE A 84 -15.82 -14.50 6.79
CA ILE A 84 -14.98 -15.70 6.82
C ILE A 84 -14.34 -15.83 5.44
N VAL A 85 -13.02 -15.95 5.41
CA VAL A 85 -12.30 -16.24 4.18
C VAL A 85 -12.48 -17.73 3.86
N PHE A 86 -13.14 -18.02 2.74
CA PHE A 86 -13.35 -19.38 2.26
C PHE A 86 -13.09 -19.50 0.75
N PRO A 87 -12.34 -20.53 0.28
CA PRO A 87 -11.61 -21.50 1.10
C PRO A 87 -10.50 -20.83 1.93
N PRO A 88 -10.09 -21.43 3.08
CA PRO A 88 -9.03 -20.85 3.88
C PRO A 88 -7.73 -20.82 3.06
N PRO A 89 -7.03 -19.67 3.01
CA PRO A 89 -5.77 -19.56 2.30
C PRO A 89 -4.69 -20.39 2.99
N LEU A 90 -3.66 -20.80 2.23
CA LEU A 90 -2.51 -21.53 2.76
C LEU A 90 -1.79 -20.73 3.87
N PHE A 91 -1.74 -19.40 3.72
CA PHE A 91 -1.26 -18.49 4.75
C PHE A 91 -2.46 -17.88 5.47
N PRO A 92 -2.62 -18.09 6.79
CA PRO A 92 -3.84 -17.68 7.49
C PRO A 92 -3.91 -16.16 7.54
N LEU A 93 -4.77 -15.56 6.73
CA LEU A 93 -4.93 -14.10 6.71
C LEU A 93 -5.73 -13.64 7.92
N VAL A 94 -5.29 -12.54 8.54
CA VAL A 94 -6.02 -11.86 9.62
C VAL A 94 -6.56 -10.51 9.15
N PRO A 95 -7.67 -10.02 9.75
CA PRO A 95 -8.48 -10.67 10.77
C PRO A 95 -9.38 -11.77 10.18
N ALA A 96 -9.51 -12.88 10.91
CA ALA A 96 -10.18 -14.10 10.43
C ALA A 96 -11.72 -14.01 10.40
N PHE A 97 -12.30 -13.18 11.28
CA PHE A 97 -13.77 -13.19 11.52
C PHE A 97 -14.43 -11.83 11.45
N SER A 98 -13.71 -10.72 11.65
CA SER A 98 -14.29 -9.38 11.70
C SER A 98 -13.38 -8.40 10.97
N ARG A 99 -13.88 -7.78 9.91
CA ARG A 99 -13.11 -6.85 9.07
C ARG A 99 -13.83 -5.49 9.02
N PRO A 100 -13.53 -4.56 9.95
CA PRO A 100 -14.10 -3.23 9.92
C PRO A 100 -13.64 -2.49 8.66
N THR A 101 -14.53 -1.73 8.05
CA THR A 101 -14.23 -0.93 6.85
C THR A 101 -14.28 0.56 7.17
N PHE A 102 -13.21 1.26 6.80
CA PHE A 102 -13.11 2.72 6.89
C PHE A 102 -13.19 3.30 5.49
N ARG A 103 -14.04 4.30 5.30
CA ARG A 103 -14.17 5.01 4.02
C ARG A 103 -13.62 6.42 4.15
N TYR A 104 -12.83 6.81 3.16
CA TYR A 104 -12.26 8.15 3.04
C TYR A 104 -12.61 8.72 1.68
N GLU A 105 -12.78 10.04 1.62
CA GLU A 105 -13.00 10.76 0.38
C GLU A 105 -11.69 11.47 -0.02
N VAL A 106 -11.13 11.06 -1.16
CA VAL A 106 -9.82 11.53 -1.65
C VAL A 106 -9.99 12.65 -2.68
N ASP A 107 -11.04 12.57 -3.50
CA ASP A 107 -11.47 13.65 -4.40
C ASP A 107 -12.98 13.83 -4.22
N PRO A 108 -13.46 15.01 -3.80
CA PRO A 108 -14.87 15.22 -3.46
C PRO A 108 -15.83 14.77 -4.56
N GLY A 109 -16.73 13.86 -4.22
CA GLY A 109 -17.76 13.33 -5.12
C GLY A 109 -17.24 12.44 -6.26
N ARG A 110 -15.94 12.10 -6.28
CA ARG A 110 -15.31 11.38 -7.40
C ARG A 110 -14.46 10.20 -7.01
N ILE A 111 -13.63 10.31 -5.97
CA ILE A 111 -12.71 9.23 -5.57
C ILE A 111 -12.84 8.98 -4.08
N TRP A 112 -13.10 7.73 -3.73
CA TRP A 112 -13.11 7.23 -2.36
C TRP A 112 -12.15 6.07 -2.22
N VAL A 113 -11.57 5.92 -1.04
CA VAL A 113 -10.80 4.74 -0.69
C VAL A 113 -11.45 4.06 0.50
N PHE A 114 -11.41 2.74 0.49
CA PHE A 114 -11.98 1.88 1.51
C PHE A 114 -10.87 1.00 2.05
N GLU A 115 -10.70 0.97 3.36
CA GLU A 115 -9.60 0.25 3.98
C GLU A 115 -10.11 -0.81 4.95
N GLN A 116 -9.43 -1.94 4.96
CA GLN A 116 -9.57 -3.00 5.94
C GLN A 116 -8.19 -3.40 6.46
N LYS A 117 -8.15 -3.98 7.66
CA LYS A 117 -6.94 -4.64 8.18
C LYS A 117 -6.62 -5.87 7.33
N GLN A 118 -5.35 -6.02 6.99
CA GLN A 118 -4.77 -7.19 6.33
C GLN A 118 -3.48 -7.55 7.05
N GLY A 119 -3.38 -8.79 7.50
CA GLY A 119 -2.18 -9.30 8.14
C GLY A 119 -2.00 -10.79 7.93
N ILE A 120 -0.91 -11.31 8.49
CA ILE A 120 -0.61 -12.73 8.52
C ILE A 120 -0.83 -13.24 9.95
N GLY A 121 -1.57 -14.33 10.09
CA GLY A 121 -1.86 -15.01 11.35
C GLY A 121 -0.67 -15.81 11.88
N LEU A 122 -0.94 -16.80 12.74
CA LEU A 122 0.07 -17.61 13.47
C LEU A 122 0.83 -16.84 14.56
N GLY A 123 0.26 -15.75 15.09
CA GLY A 123 0.87 -15.00 16.19
C GLY A 123 2.09 -14.18 15.80
N LEU A 124 2.37 -14.00 14.51
CA LEU A 124 3.44 -13.12 13.99
C LEU A 124 3.14 -11.63 14.19
N ASN A 125 1.88 -11.30 14.48
CA ASN A 125 1.38 -9.96 14.79
C ASN A 125 1.79 -8.87 13.78
N VAL A 126 1.78 -9.22 12.48
CA VAL A 126 2.05 -8.28 11.38
C VAL A 126 0.72 -7.85 10.77
N SER A 127 0.40 -6.57 10.87
CA SER A 127 -0.85 -6.01 10.36
C SER A 127 -0.62 -4.68 9.66
N VAL A 128 -1.14 -4.56 8.44
CA VAL A 128 -1.19 -3.33 7.63
C VAL A 128 -2.62 -3.13 7.11
N ASN A 129 -2.89 -2.02 6.45
CA ASN A 129 -4.15 -1.79 5.73
C ASN A 129 -4.08 -2.41 4.33
N VAL A 130 -5.20 -2.94 3.83
CA VAL A 130 -5.44 -3.19 2.39
C VAL A 130 -6.52 -2.23 1.91
N ARG A 131 -6.36 -1.70 0.70
CA ARG A 131 -7.20 -0.61 0.18
C ARG A 131 -7.85 -0.94 -1.15
N MET A 132 -9.16 -0.73 -1.19
CA MET A 132 -9.95 -0.65 -2.42
C MET A 132 -10.14 0.83 -2.79
N THR A 133 -10.03 1.18 -4.07
CA THR A 133 -10.34 2.53 -4.56
C THR A 133 -11.60 2.49 -5.43
N VAL A 134 -12.50 3.44 -5.21
CA VAL A 134 -13.75 3.58 -5.97
C VAL A 134 -13.73 4.93 -6.67
N ILE A 135 -13.92 4.92 -8.00
CA ILE A 135 -14.01 6.12 -8.83
C ILE A 135 -15.42 6.21 -9.40
N LYS A 136 -16.08 7.37 -9.25
CA LYS A 136 -17.31 7.69 -9.96
C LYS A 136 -16.96 8.25 -11.32
N MET A 137 -17.26 7.47 -12.35
CA MET A 137 -16.99 7.74 -13.76
C MET A 137 -17.93 8.84 -14.29
N LYS A 138 -17.57 9.46 -15.42
CA LYS A 138 -18.42 10.48 -16.07
C LYS A 138 -19.82 10.01 -16.43
N ASN A 139 -19.97 8.72 -16.75
CA ASN A 139 -21.27 8.12 -17.07
C ASN A 139 -22.17 7.91 -15.83
N GLY A 140 -21.66 8.20 -14.62
CA GLY A 140 -22.36 8.06 -13.35
C GLY A 140 -22.14 6.73 -12.64
N GLY A 141 -21.52 5.74 -13.30
CA GLY A 141 -21.20 4.44 -12.74
C GLY A 141 -19.95 4.45 -11.85
N LEU A 142 -19.82 3.43 -11.00
CA LEU A 142 -18.65 3.22 -10.16
C LEU A 142 -17.70 2.20 -10.80
N TRP A 143 -16.42 2.58 -10.84
CA TRP A 143 -15.28 1.75 -11.19
C TRP A 143 -14.49 1.42 -9.93
N ILE A 144 -14.34 0.13 -9.63
CA ILE A 144 -13.76 -0.37 -8.38
C ILE A 144 -12.42 -1.04 -8.67
N HIS A 145 -11.36 -0.56 -8.03
CA HIS A 145 -10.00 -1.08 -8.09
C HIS A 145 -9.63 -1.84 -6.81
N ALA A 146 -9.05 -3.04 -6.98
CA ALA A 146 -8.56 -3.90 -5.88
C ALA A 146 -9.60 -4.12 -4.77
N PRO A 147 -10.70 -4.83 -5.03
CA PRO A 147 -11.75 -5.06 -4.04
C PRO A 147 -11.22 -5.65 -2.73
N ILE A 148 -11.75 -5.16 -1.61
CA ILE A 148 -11.53 -5.71 -0.26
C ILE A 148 -12.67 -6.65 0.13
N ALA A 149 -12.65 -7.23 1.34
CA ALA A 149 -13.71 -8.18 1.72
C ALA A 149 -15.09 -7.48 1.73
N PRO A 150 -16.10 -8.07 1.05
CA PRO A 150 -17.44 -7.52 0.97
C PRO A 150 -18.23 -7.80 2.25
N THR A 151 -17.80 -7.23 3.37
CA THR A 151 -18.61 -7.25 4.59
C THR A 151 -19.90 -6.45 4.35
N ALA A 152 -20.97 -6.74 5.09
CA ALA A 152 -22.20 -5.97 4.97
C ALA A 152 -21.97 -4.47 5.25
N GLU A 153 -21.02 -4.14 6.13
CA GLU A 153 -20.55 -2.77 6.34
C GLU A 153 -19.90 -2.18 5.08
N CYS A 154 -18.94 -2.87 4.45
CA CYS A 154 -18.30 -2.43 3.22
C CYS A 154 -19.32 -2.19 2.10
N ILE A 155 -20.22 -3.16 1.87
CA ILE A 155 -21.22 -3.08 0.81
C ILE A 155 -22.21 -1.95 1.05
N LYS A 156 -22.60 -1.70 2.31
CA LYS A 156 -23.43 -0.54 2.66
C LYS A 156 -22.71 0.76 2.32
N LEU A 157 -21.45 0.92 2.74
CA LEU A 157 -20.66 2.14 2.48
C LEU A 157 -20.45 2.41 0.97
N VAL A 158 -20.38 1.35 0.14
CA VAL A 158 -20.35 1.46 -1.33
C VAL A 158 -21.71 1.89 -1.87
N LYS A 159 -22.82 1.30 -1.39
CA LYS A 159 -24.19 1.68 -1.78
C LYS A 159 -24.53 3.13 -1.40
N ASP A 160 -23.99 3.62 -0.28
CA ASP A 160 -24.16 5.00 0.18
C ASP A 160 -23.50 6.04 -0.78
N LEU A 161 -22.73 5.61 -1.79
CA LEU A 161 -22.22 6.48 -2.86
C LEU A 161 -23.27 6.82 -3.94
N ASP A 162 -24.45 6.21 -3.86
CA ASP A 162 -25.62 6.46 -4.72
C ASP A 162 -25.28 6.42 -6.22
N ALA A 163 -24.63 5.33 -6.64
CA ALA A 163 -24.25 5.07 -8.02
C ALA A 163 -24.13 3.55 -8.27
N PRO A 164 -24.46 3.06 -9.49
CA PRO A 164 -24.35 1.65 -9.80
C PRO A 164 -22.89 1.23 -9.92
N VAL A 165 -22.53 0.06 -9.37
CA VAL A 165 -21.23 -0.56 -9.62
C VAL A 165 -21.23 -1.16 -11.03
N GLU A 166 -20.43 -0.57 -11.92
CA GLU A 166 -20.34 -0.99 -13.32
C GLU A 166 -19.14 -1.89 -13.57
N TYR A 167 -18.00 -1.59 -12.93
CA TYR A 167 -16.74 -2.27 -13.19
C TYR A 167 -16.03 -2.66 -11.90
N ILE A 168 -15.56 -3.91 -11.86
CA ILE A 168 -14.71 -4.45 -10.79
C ILE A 168 -13.40 -4.88 -11.42
N VAL A 169 -12.29 -4.32 -10.94
CA VAL A 169 -10.96 -4.50 -11.51
C VAL A 169 -10.04 -5.20 -10.52
N LEU A 170 -9.49 -6.34 -10.95
CA LEU A 170 -8.36 -7.01 -10.32
C LEU A 170 -7.06 -6.53 -11.00
N PRO A 171 -6.30 -5.62 -10.37
CA PRO A 171 -5.14 -4.97 -11.00
C PRO A 171 -3.84 -5.78 -10.99
N THR A 172 -3.80 -6.93 -10.34
CA THR A 172 -2.57 -7.70 -10.12
C THR A 172 -2.83 -9.21 -10.10
N THR A 173 -1.77 -10.01 -10.18
CA THR A 173 -1.79 -11.46 -9.95
C THR A 173 -1.55 -11.85 -8.49
N LEU A 174 -1.23 -10.87 -7.63
CA LEU A 174 -1.02 -11.10 -6.20
C LEU A 174 -2.29 -11.59 -5.50
N PHE A 175 -2.11 -12.60 -4.64
CA PHE A 175 -3.19 -13.40 -4.09
C PHE A 175 -4.09 -12.59 -3.14
N GLU A 176 -3.50 -11.74 -2.31
CA GLU A 176 -4.16 -10.90 -1.31
C GLU A 176 -5.16 -9.91 -1.92
N HIS A 177 -4.90 -9.43 -3.14
CA HIS A 177 -5.82 -8.56 -3.89
C HIS A 177 -6.80 -9.35 -4.76
N LYS A 178 -6.49 -10.60 -5.10
CA LYS A 178 -7.36 -11.52 -5.86
C LYS A 178 -8.48 -12.11 -5.01
N LEU A 179 -8.19 -12.40 -3.75
CA LEU A 179 -9.03 -13.19 -2.85
C LEU A 179 -10.48 -12.68 -2.75
N PHE A 180 -10.68 -11.37 -2.74
CA PHE A 180 -12.00 -10.78 -2.51
C PHE A 180 -12.77 -10.48 -3.79
N VAL A 181 -12.16 -10.60 -4.97
CA VAL A 181 -12.80 -10.23 -6.25
C VAL A 181 -14.04 -11.07 -6.52
N GLY A 182 -13.94 -12.39 -6.38
CA GLY A 182 -15.07 -13.31 -6.58
C GLY A 182 -16.22 -13.07 -5.58
N PRO A 183 -15.95 -13.01 -4.27
CA PRO A 183 -16.95 -12.60 -3.28
C PRO A 183 -17.59 -11.24 -3.54
N PHE A 184 -16.78 -10.23 -3.88
CA PHE A 184 -17.26 -8.87 -4.06
C PHE A 184 -18.14 -8.75 -5.32
N SER A 185 -17.80 -9.45 -6.40
CA SER A 185 -18.63 -9.45 -7.63
C SER A 185 -20.01 -10.07 -7.43
N ARG A 186 -20.18 -11.01 -6.50
CA ARG A 186 -21.49 -11.60 -6.17
C ARG A 186 -22.46 -10.59 -5.54
N GLU A 187 -21.94 -9.59 -4.83
CA GLU A 187 -22.75 -8.51 -4.26
C GLU A 187 -23.24 -7.51 -5.33
N PHE A 188 -22.59 -7.49 -6.49
CA PHE A 188 -22.89 -6.62 -7.63
C PHE A 188 -22.96 -7.43 -8.94
N PRO A 189 -23.96 -8.31 -9.12
CA PRO A 189 -24.00 -9.28 -10.22
C PRO A 189 -24.13 -8.67 -11.62
N LYS A 190 -24.44 -7.37 -11.73
CA LYS A 190 -24.47 -6.63 -13.00
C LYS A 190 -23.13 -6.00 -13.38
N ALA A 191 -22.19 -5.94 -12.44
CA ALA A 191 -20.88 -5.35 -12.68
C ALA A 191 -20.05 -6.26 -13.59
N LYS A 192 -19.32 -5.67 -14.53
CA LYS A 192 -18.36 -6.38 -15.38
C LYS A 192 -17.04 -6.51 -14.64
N VAL A 193 -16.45 -7.70 -14.66
CA VAL A 193 -15.20 -8.01 -13.95
C VAL A 193 -14.05 -8.01 -14.94
N TYR A 194 -13.05 -7.17 -14.73
CA TYR A 194 -11.83 -7.15 -15.55
C TYR A 194 -10.63 -7.50 -14.69
N VAL A 195 -9.73 -8.31 -15.24
CA VAL A 195 -8.62 -8.87 -14.45
C VAL A 195 -7.30 -8.70 -15.17
N ALA A 196 -6.24 -8.48 -14.40
CA ALA A 196 -4.88 -8.52 -14.90
C ALA A 196 -4.61 -9.91 -15.53
N PRO A 197 -3.94 -9.96 -16.69
CA PRO A 197 -3.61 -11.22 -17.34
C PRO A 197 -2.67 -12.07 -16.48
N GLY A 198 -2.51 -13.34 -16.84
CA GLY A 198 -1.54 -14.22 -16.18
C GLY A 198 -1.92 -14.65 -14.75
N GLN A 199 -3.20 -14.62 -14.40
CA GLN A 199 -3.70 -15.14 -13.13
C GLN A 199 -3.23 -16.59 -12.90
N TRP A 200 -2.76 -16.86 -11.68
CA TRP A 200 -2.24 -18.18 -11.31
C TRP A 200 -2.69 -18.62 -9.93
N SER A 201 -2.42 -19.88 -9.61
CA SER A 201 -2.58 -20.43 -8.28
C SER A 201 -1.55 -21.54 -8.02
N PHE A 202 -1.34 -21.85 -6.75
CA PHE A 202 -0.40 -22.85 -6.28
C PHE A 202 -1.09 -23.79 -5.29
N PRO A 203 -0.74 -25.09 -5.25
CA PRO A 203 0.28 -25.77 -6.06
C PRO A 203 -0.12 -26.07 -7.50
N LEU A 204 -1.42 -26.00 -7.80
CA LEU A 204 -1.98 -26.27 -9.12
C LEU A 204 -2.46 -24.98 -9.79
N GLN A 205 -2.27 -24.88 -11.10
CA GLN A 205 -2.79 -23.79 -11.92
C GLN A 205 -4.29 -23.99 -12.16
N LEU A 206 -5.12 -23.37 -11.32
CA LEU A 206 -6.57 -23.42 -11.39
C LEU A 206 -7.11 -22.18 -12.12
N PRO A 207 -8.17 -22.32 -12.93
CA PRO A 207 -8.77 -21.20 -13.62
C PRO A 207 -9.37 -20.18 -12.62
N PRO A 208 -9.48 -18.89 -12.97
CA PRO A 208 -10.11 -17.87 -12.11
C PRO A 208 -11.51 -18.25 -11.63
N SER A 209 -12.28 -18.99 -12.42
CA SER A 209 -13.64 -19.46 -12.09
C SER A 209 -13.67 -20.37 -10.85
N PHE A 210 -12.60 -21.11 -10.57
CA PHE A 210 -12.46 -21.89 -9.34
C PHE A 210 -12.52 -21.00 -8.09
N PHE A 211 -12.02 -19.77 -8.19
CA PHE A 211 -12.07 -18.76 -7.13
C PHE A 211 -13.34 -17.89 -7.19
N GLY A 212 -14.32 -18.27 -8.01
CA GLY A 212 -15.56 -17.53 -8.23
C GLY A 212 -15.35 -16.24 -9.02
N ILE A 213 -14.25 -16.11 -9.76
CA ILE A 213 -13.97 -14.97 -10.63
C ILE A 213 -14.34 -15.34 -12.05
N PHE A 214 -15.29 -14.62 -12.64
CA PHE A 214 -15.75 -14.81 -14.01
C PHE A 214 -15.45 -13.53 -14.80
N PRO A 215 -14.23 -13.39 -15.38
CA PRO A 215 -13.84 -12.17 -16.06
C PRO A 215 -14.70 -11.93 -17.31
N THR A 216 -15.17 -10.70 -17.46
CA THR A 216 -15.69 -10.15 -18.72
C THR A 216 -14.55 -9.94 -19.72
N GLY A 217 -13.35 -9.59 -19.24
CA GLY A 217 -12.17 -9.43 -20.08
C GLY A 217 -10.87 -9.40 -19.28
N PHE A 218 -9.76 -9.57 -19.98
CA PHE A 218 -8.42 -9.37 -19.45
C PHE A 218 -7.90 -7.99 -19.83
N LEU A 219 -7.09 -7.41 -18.95
CA LEU A 219 -6.54 -6.05 -19.12
C LEU A 219 -5.19 -6.12 -19.83
N ASP A 220 -5.23 -6.51 -21.10
CA ASP A 220 -4.07 -6.56 -21.97
C ASP A 220 -3.82 -5.17 -22.63
N GLU A 221 -2.61 -4.92 -23.13
CA GLU A 221 -2.29 -3.65 -23.79
C GLU A 221 -3.01 -3.49 -25.13
N GLU A 222 -3.17 -4.59 -25.88
CA GLU A 222 -3.80 -4.61 -27.21
C GLU A 222 -5.29 -4.26 -27.19
N THR A 223 -5.99 -4.61 -26.11
CA THR A 223 -7.43 -4.41 -25.96
C THR A 223 -7.78 -3.17 -25.16
N PHE A 224 -6.78 -2.36 -24.77
CA PHE A 224 -6.99 -1.18 -23.94
C PHE A 224 -7.98 -0.18 -24.57
N SER A 225 -7.88 0.06 -25.88
CA SER A 225 -8.78 0.99 -26.60
C SER A 225 -10.25 0.60 -26.55
N ASP A 226 -10.53 -0.68 -26.33
CA ASP A 226 -11.88 -1.25 -26.31
C ASP A 226 -12.50 -1.22 -24.91
N LEU A 227 -11.72 -0.83 -23.88
CA LEU A 227 -12.23 -0.76 -22.51
C LEU A 227 -13.22 0.41 -22.36
N PRO A 228 -14.36 0.19 -21.67
CA PRO A 228 -15.40 1.20 -21.53
C PRO A 228 -14.98 2.52 -20.86
N TRP A 229 -13.83 2.52 -20.17
CA TRP A 229 -13.30 3.67 -19.43
C TRP A 229 -12.00 4.23 -20.03
N ALA A 230 -11.55 3.74 -21.19
CA ALA A 230 -10.23 4.07 -21.74
C ALA A 230 -10.03 5.59 -21.96
N ASP A 231 -11.10 6.34 -22.21
CA ASP A 231 -11.06 7.79 -22.38
C ASP A 231 -10.82 8.55 -21.06
N GLU A 232 -11.17 7.96 -19.92
CA GLU A 232 -11.10 8.58 -18.58
C GLU A 232 -9.97 8.03 -17.70
N ILE A 233 -9.76 6.71 -17.73
CA ILE A 233 -8.73 6.00 -16.96
C ILE A 233 -7.79 5.28 -17.93
N GLN A 234 -6.52 5.70 -17.94
CA GLN A 234 -5.46 5.03 -18.72
C GLN A 234 -4.87 3.87 -17.92
N GLN A 235 -4.23 2.92 -18.59
CA GLN A 235 -3.53 1.82 -17.93
C GLN A 235 -2.14 1.54 -18.55
N GLN A 236 -1.23 0.99 -17.75
CA GLN A 236 0.08 0.48 -18.17
C GLN A 236 0.33 -0.84 -17.48
N LEU A 237 0.55 -1.90 -18.26
CA LEU A 237 0.73 -3.25 -17.76
C LEU A 237 2.23 -3.55 -17.56
N LEU A 238 2.58 -3.99 -16.36
CA LEU A 238 3.84 -4.66 -16.08
C LEU A 238 3.61 -6.17 -16.26
N GLN A 239 4.15 -6.73 -17.35
CA GLN A 239 4.04 -8.15 -17.68
C GLN A 239 5.42 -8.77 -17.95
N PRO A 240 6.17 -9.09 -16.90
CA PRO A 240 7.44 -9.81 -17.02
C PRO A 240 7.24 -11.28 -17.42
N PRO A 241 8.34 -11.97 -17.82
CA PRO A 241 8.34 -13.42 -17.95
C PRO A 241 8.03 -14.10 -16.59
N PRO A 242 7.63 -15.39 -16.60
CA PRO A 242 7.41 -16.14 -15.38
C PRO A 242 8.61 -16.09 -14.42
N LEU A 243 8.32 -15.97 -13.12
CA LEU A 243 9.36 -15.78 -12.11
C LEU A 243 10.10 -17.06 -11.76
N GLY A 244 9.48 -18.25 -11.88
CA GLY A 244 10.01 -19.52 -11.38
C GLY A 244 9.88 -20.73 -12.30
N ILE A 245 10.32 -21.92 -11.84
CA ILE A 245 10.28 -23.18 -12.63
C ILE A 245 8.88 -23.47 -13.15
N ASN A 246 7.86 -23.21 -12.35
CA ASN A 246 6.49 -23.26 -12.82
C ASN A 246 6.23 -21.99 -13.65
N ARG A 247 6.26 -22.14 -14.99
CA ARG A 247 5.95 -21.08 -15.97
C ARG A 247 4.60 -20.39 -15.73
N SER A 248 3.77 -20.92 -14.84
CA SER A 248 2.52 -20.33 -14.38
C SER A 248 2.69 -19.21 -13.35
N VAL A 249 3.75 -19.20 -12.53
CA VAL A 249 3.95 -18.14 -11.51
C VAL A 249 4.39 -16.85 -12.19
N LYS A 250 3.46 -15.92 -12.32
CA LYS A 250 3.66 -14.62 -12.97
C LYS A 250 3.32 -13.50 -12.01
N PHE A 251 4.21 -12.53 -11.88
CA PHE A 251 3.86 -11.26 -11.24
C PHE A 251 3.44 -10.30 -12.33
N ASN A 252 2.18 -9.89 -12.35
CA ASN A 252 1.73 -8.81 -13.20
C ASN A 252 1.07 -7.74 -12.33
N GLU A 253 1.26 -6.49 -12.68
CA GLU A 253 0.63 -5.33 -12.04
C GLU A 253 0.23 -4.32 -13.11
N ILE A 254 -0.89 -3.65 -12.90
CA ILE A 254 -1.37 -2.60 -13.80
C ILE A 254 -1.43 -1.29 -13.02
N ALA A 255 -0.69 -0.30 -13.50
CA ALA A 255 -0.86 1.08 -13.06
C ALA A 255 -2.04 1.70 -13.81
N PHE A 256 -2.89 2.43 -13.10
CA PHE A 256 -4.00 3.18 -13.68
C PHE A 256 -3.82 4.67 -13.48
N PHE A 257 -4.18 5.48 -14.47
CA PHE A 257 -4.13 6.93 -14.38
C PHE A 257 -5.49 7.54 -14.67
N HIS A 258 -6.13 8.05 -13.62
CA HIS A 258 -7.36 8.82 -13.74
C HIS A 258 -7.04 10.26 -14.17
N LYS A 259 -7.38 10.58 -15.43
CA LYS A 259 -6.96 11.83 -16.09
C LYS A 259 -7.48 13.07 -15.37
N ALA A 260 -8.75 13.07 -15.00
CA ALA A 260 -9.43 14.26 -14.47
C ALA A 260 -8.83 14.74 -13.15
N THR A 261 -8.48 13.82 -12.25
CA THR A 261 -7.90 14.15 -10.94
C THR A 261 -6.38 14.06 -10.92
N ARG A 262 -5.74 13.69 -12.04
CA ARG A 262 -4.30 13.43 -12.14
C ARG A 262 -3.82 12.46 -11.05
N THR A 263 -4.56 11.39 -10.83
CA THR A 263 -4.29 10.40 -9.78
C THR A 263 -3.78 9.11 -10.42
N LEU A 264 -2.59 8.68 -9.99
CA LEU A 264 -2.03 7.36 -10.27
C LEU A 264 -2.54 6.38 -9.21
N LEU A 265 -3.06 5.24 -9.65
CA LEU A 265 -3.37 4.09 -8.82
C LEU A 265 -2.38 2.99 -9.15
N VAL A 266 -1.79 2.42 -8.11
CA VAL A 266 -0.90 1.25 -8.18
C VAL A 266 -1.32 0.28 -7.10
N THR A 267 -0.95 -0.99 -7.21
CA THR A 267 -1.13 -1.92 -6.09
C THR A 267 0.02 -1.77 -5.13
N ASP A 268 1.12 -2.47 -5.42
CA ASP A 268 2.22 -2.68 -4.49
C ASP A 268 3.55 -2.19 -5.07
N ALA A 269 3.52 -1.57 -6.26
CA ALA A 269 4.68 -0.99 -6.90
C ALA A 269 5.39 0.03 -6.03
N VAL A 270 4.65 0.84 -5.26
CA VAL A 270 5.24 1.76 -4.27
C VAL A 270 4.39 1.82 -3.01
N VAL A 271 5.04 2.14 -1.89
CA VAL A 271 4.42 2.39 -0.59
C VAL A 271 4.99 3.68 0.00
N TYR A 272 4.19 4.32 0.86
CA TYR A 272 4.66 5.45 1.66
C TYR A 272 4.43 5.12 3.14
N VAL A 273 5.53 4.88 3.84
CA VAL A 273 5.51 4.58 5.28
C VAL A 273 5.70 5.89 6.02
N SER A 274 4.83 6.19 6.99
CA SER A 274 4.94 7.38 7.80
C SER A 274 4.61 7.07 9.26
N ASP A 275 4.75 8.09 10.12
CA ASP A 275 4.32 8.04 11.51
C ASP A 275 2.77 8.02 11.65
N ASN A 276 2.04 8.20 10.54
CA ASN A 276 0.60 8.01 10.50
C ASN A 276 0.26 6.52 10.56
N ILE A 277 -0.50 6.14 11.59
CA ILE A 277 -1.00 4.78 11.78
C ILE A 277 -2.34 4.66 11.05
N PRO A 278 -2.53 3.70 10.14
CA PRO A 278 -3.82 3.49 9.49
C PRO A 278 -4.92 3.17 10.51
N ASP A 279 -6.09 3.80 10.39
CA ASP A 279 -7.21 3.65 11.36
C ASP A 279 -7.71 2.19 11.50
N VAL A 280 -7.44 1.35 10.50
CA VAL A 280 -7.77 -0.08 10.53
C VAL A 280 -6.91 -0.88 11.52
N ILE A 281 -5.75 -0.35 11.94
CA ILE A 281 -4.88 -0.96 12.93
C ILE A 281 -5.36 -0.53 14.30
N THR A 282 -5.93 -1.48 15.05
CA THR A 282 -6.60 -1.15 16.30
C THR A 282 -5.59 -0.89 17.41
N GLU A 283 -6.00 -0.13 18.44
CA GLU A 283 -5.18 0.07 19.64
C GLU A 283 -4.70 -1.25 20.23
N ARG A 284 -5.57 -2.28 20.27
CA ARG A 284 -5.21 -3.62 20.72
C ARG A 284 -4.03 -4.19 19.91
N ASP A 285 -4.08 -4.08 18.58
CA ASP A 285 -3.03 -4.61 17.71
C ASP A 285 -1.70 -3.87 17.94
N LEU A 286 -1.76 -2.54 18.09
CA LEU A 286 -0.58 -1.71 18.35
C LEU A 286 0.05 -2.08 19.70
N MET A 287 -0.77 -2.20 20.75
CA MET A 287 -0.30 -2.56 22.08
C MET A 287 0.28 -3.97 22.12
N GLU A 288 -0.36 -4.94 21.44
CA GLU A 288 0.17 -6.31 21.33
C GLU A 288 1.49 -6.35 20.56
N SER A 289 1.65 -5.55 19.50
CA SER A 289 2.90 -5.49 18.71
C SER A 289 4.01 -4.77 19.48
N GLY A 290 3.67 -3.76 20.26
CA GLY A 290 4.59 -2.99 21.09
C GLY A 290 5.10 -3.76 22.31
N ASP A 291 4.36 -4.77 22.78
CA ASP A 291 4.73 -5.56 23.95
C ASP A 291 5.91 -6.52 23.68
N ASP A 292 7.00 -6.36 24.43
CA ASP A 292 8.17 -7.25 24.41
C ASP A 292 7.89 -8.68 24.91
N GLY A 293 6.76 -8.87 25.59
CA GLY A 293 6.25 -10.15 26.08
C GLY A 293 5.31 -10.87 25.11
N ASN A 294 5.03 -10.28 23.93
CA ASN A 294 4.13 -10.91 22.97
C ASN A 294 4.66 -12.25 22.45
N PHE A 295 3.77 -13.05 21.87
CA PHE A 295 4.09 -14.40 21.39
C PHE A 295 5.23 -14.41 20.35
N ALA A 296 5.18 -13.51 19.35
CA ALA A 296 6.20 -13.43 18.30
C ALA A 296 7.59 -13.17 18.89
N ILE A 297 7.73 -12.12 19.70
CA ILE A 297 9.00 -11.74 20.34
C ILE A 297 9.49 -12.84 21.27
N THR A 298 8.60 -13.49 22.02
CA THR A 298 8.95 -14.61 22.90
C THR A 298 9.49 -15.81 22.11
N CYS A 299 8.83 -16.18 21.01
CA CYS A 299 9.31 -17.25 20.12
C CYS A 299 10.65 -16.91 19.47
N LEU A 300 10.83 -15.68 18.99
CA LEU A 300 12.08 -15.22 18.42
C LEU A 300 13.22 -15.27 19.45
N LYS A 301 12.97 -14.85 20.70
CA LYS A 301 13.92 -14.96 21.83
C LYS A 301 14.28 -16.40 22.15
N LEU A 302 13.29 -17.29 22.24
CA LEU A 302 13.50 -18.70 22.56
C LEU A 302 14.37 -19.41 21.51
N LEU A 303 14.13 -19.13 20.23
CA LEU A 303 14.89 -19.69 19.12
C LEU A 303 16.19 -18.92 18.81
N ASN A 304 16.46 -17.84 19.55
CA ASN A 304 17.53 -16.87 19.32
C ASN A 304 17.68 -16.44 17.84
N LEU A 305 16.56 -16.29 17.14
CA LEU A 305 16.57 -15.81 15.77
C LEU A 305 17.03 -14.35 15.74
N PHE A 306 17.90 -14.00 14.79
CA PHE A 306 18.46 -12.65 14.61
C PHE A 306 19.26 -12.10 15.81
N GLY A 307 19.73 -12.98 16.70
CA GLY A 307 20.44 -12.58 17.92
C GLY A 307 19.54 -11.80 18.89
N ILE A 308 18.21 -11.94 18.77
CA ILE A 308 17.26 -11.14 19.54
C ILE A 308 17.36 -11.39 21.05
N ALA A 309 17.80 -12.57 21.50
CA ALA A 309 17.98 -12.85 22.92
C ALA A 309 19.14 -12.03 23.51
N GLU A 310 20.24 -11.90 22.79
CA GLU A 310 21.37 -11.06 23.18
C GLU A 310 20.98 -9.58 23.15
N LYS A 311 20.31 -9.14 22.07
CA LYS A 311 19.78 -7.77 21.95
C LYS A 311 18.82 -7.44 23.09
N ALA A 312 17.97 -8.38 23.51
CA ALA A 312 17.08 -8.21 24.66
C ALA A 312 17.85 -8.03 25.97
N ARG A 313 18.93 -8.78 26.18
CA ARG A 313 19.78 -8.67 27.38
C ARG A 313 20.54 -7.35 27.45
N LEU A 314 20.96 -6.82 26.30
CA LEU A 314 21.71 -5.56 26.19
C LEU A 314 20.80 -4.33 26.24
N ARG A 315 19.49 -4.50 26.05
CA ARG A 315 18.52 -3.40 26.02
C ARG A 315 18.24 -2.89 27.43
N SER A 316 18.43 -1.58 27.63
CA SER A 316 18.26 -0.91 28.94
C SER A 316 16.82 -0.50 29.24
N ARG A 317 15.94 -0.46 28.24
CA ARG A 317 14.55 0.00 28.35
C ARG A 317 13.61 -0.92 27.59
N THR A 318 12.60 -1.47 28.26
CA THR A 318 11.64 -2.41 27.70
C THR A 318 10.26 -1.78 27.51
N SER A 319 9.31 -2.50 26.89
CA SER A 319 7.91 -2.06 26.82
C SER A 319 7.26 -1.80 28.19
N ASN A 320 7.75 -2.43 29.27
CA ASN A 320 7.24 -2.20 30.63
C ASN A 320 7.63 -0.81 31.19
N ASP A 321 8.68 -0.20 30.63
CA ASP A 321 9.22 1.11 31.04
C ASP A 321 8.73 2.26 30.13
N MET A 322 7.73 1.97 29.29
CA MET A 322 7.19 2.88 28.28
C MET A 322 5.80 3.37 28.65
N THR A 323 5.49 4.60 28.27
CA THR A 323 4.12 5.11 28.27
C THR A 323 3.28 4.38 27.23
N THR A 324 1.96 4.43 27.35
CA THR A 324 1.04 3.82 26.36
C THR A 324 1.31 4.32 24.94
N ASP A 325 1.54 5.63 24.76
CA ASP A 325 1.83 6.20 23.45
C ASP A 325 3.16 5.70 22.85
N GLU A 326 4.17 5.49 23.68
CA GLU A 326 5.46 4.92 23.25
C GLU A 326 5.34 3.45 22.87
N VAL A 327 4.55 2.66 23.61
CA VAL A 327 4.27 1.25 23.24
C VAL A 327 3.50 1.19 21.93
N ARG A 328 2.51 2.08 21.74
CA ARG A 328 1.73 2.18 20.51
C ARG A 328 2.60 2.54 19.30
N ASP A 329 3.47 3.54 19.44
CA ASP A 329 4.44 3.94 18.41
C ASP A 329 5.40 2.80 18.07
N LEU A 330 5.96 2.15 19.09
CA LEU A 330 6.81 0.97 18.93
C LEU A 330 6.08 -0.16 18.20
N GLY A 331 4.82 -0.41 18.55
CA GLY A 331 3.99 -1.41 17.89
C GLY A 331 3.78 -1.14 16.41
N TRP A 332 3.52 0.13 16.03
CA TRP A 332 3.41 0.51 14.62
C TRP A 332 4.72 0.30 13.86
N LYS A 333 5.84 0.78 14.40
CA LYS A 333 7.17 0.64 13.79
C LYS A 333 7.50 -0.83 13.53
N ARG A 334 7.24 -1.69 14.51
CA ARG A 334 7.40 -3.14 14.39
C ARG A 334 6.52 -3.74 13.31
N ASN A 335 5.25 -3.35 13.25
CA ASN A 335 4.31 -3.88 12.25
C ASN A 335 4.73 -3.51 10.83
N ALA A 336 5.01 -2.23 10.60
CA ALA A 336 5.43 -1.73 9.31
C ALA A 336 6.75 -2.37 8.85
N LEU A 337 7.77 -2.43 9.71
CA LEU A 337 9.06 -3.03 9.35
C LEU A 337 8.96 -4.53 9.11
N GLN A 338 8.19 -5.27 9.92
CA GLN A 338 7.97 -6.69 9.66
C GLN A 338 7.21 -6.93 8.35
N ALA A 339 6.23 -6.09 8.03
CA ALA A 339 5.52 -6.19 6.75
C ALA A 339 6.43 -5.94 5.54
N LEU A 340 7.43 -5.07 5.69
CA LEU A 340 8.33 -4.67 4.60
C LEU A 340 9.53 -5.61 4.42
N TYR A 341 10.10 -6.12 5.51
CA TYR A 341 11.36 -6.86 5.55
C TYR A 341 11.22 -8.33 5.99
N PHE A 342 10.01 -8.77 6.36
CA PHE A 342 9.75 -10.00 7.15
C PHE A 342 10.37 -10.01 8.55
N GLY A 343 11.11 -8.96 8.91
CA GLY A 343 11.78 -8.79 10.18
C GLY A 343 13.02 -7.89 10.00
N PRO A 344 13.06 -6.68 10.59
CA PRO A 344 14.25 -5.83 10.57
C PRO A 344 15.36 -6.44 11.44
N GLU A 345 16.57 -5.89 11.33
CA GLU A 345 17.74 -6.30 12.10
C GLU A 345 17.44 -6.31 13.61
N ASN A 346 16.80 -5.24 14.10
CA ASN A 346 16.47 -5.08 15.52
C ASN A 346 15.00 -4.73 15.70
N LEU A 347 14.17 -5.75 15.86
CA LEU A 347 12.75 -5.56 16.13
C LEU A 347 12.49 -4.98 17.53
N LEU A 348 13.41 -5.18 18.47
CA LEU A 348 13.26 -4.65 19.84
C LEU A 348 13.45 -3.13 19.89
N ASP A 349 14.43 -2.61 19.15
CA ASP A 349 14.70 -1.18 18.99
C ASP A 349 14.77 -0.81 17.49
N PRO A 350 13.60 -0.60 16.85
CA PRO A 350 13.51 -0.40 15.40
C PRO A 350 13.87 1.01 14.92
N GLU A 351 14.27 1.93 15.82
CA GLU A 351 14.36 3.36 15.52
C GLU A 351 15.38 3.69 14.41
N GLY A 352 16.49 2.93 14.36
CA GLY A 352 17.51 3.06 13.31
C GLY A 352 16.97 2.69 11.93
N SER A 353 16.25 1.57 11.84
CA SER A 353 15.58 1.10 10.62
C SER A 353 14.44 2.04 10.22
N TRP A 354 13.61 2.46 11.18
CA TRP A 354 12.49 3.37 10.98
C TRP A 354 12.93 4.66 10.30
N LYS A 355 13.91 5.36 10.88
CA LYS A 355 14.43 6.63 10.32
C LYS A 355 14.92 6.51 8.88
N LYS A 356 15.36 5.33 8.47
CA LYS A 356 15.82 5.10 7.10
C LYS A 356 14.65 4.94 6.12
N ILE A 357 13.47 4.49 6.53
CA ILE A 357 12.36 4.20 5.60
C ILE A 357 11.17 5.16 5.70
N THR A 358 10.99 5.85 6.83
CA THR A 358 9.82 6.68 7.10
C THR A 358 9.84 7.97 6.28
N ASN A 359 8.65 8.45 5.92
CA ASN A 359 8.39 9.65 5.12
C ASN A 359 9.01 9.62 3.72
N ARG A 360 9.22 8.42 3.18
CA ARG A 360 9.77 8.15 1.84
C ARG A 360 8.78 7.37 1.00
N LEU A 361 8.68 7.73 -0.28
CA LEU A 361 8.06 6.89 -1.30
C LEU A 361 9.09 5.87 -1.74
N ILE A 362 8.84 4.59 -1.49
CA ILE A 362 9.76 3.49 -1.79
C ILE A 362 9.04 2.34 -2.46
N VAL A 363 9.78 1.48 -3.14
CA VAL A 363 9.31 0.11 -3.39
C VAL A 363 9.46 -0.67 -2.08
N ALA A 364 8.45 -1.46 -1.71
CA ALA A 364 8.56 -2.31 -0.54
C ALA A 364 9.71 -3.32 -0.74
N PRO A 365 10.64 -3.49 0.21
CA PRO A 365 11.78 -4.41 0.06
C PRO A 365 11.38 -5.83 -0.33
N VAL A 366 10.25 -6.32 0.18
CA VAL A 366 9.67 -7.62 -0.21
C VAL A 366 9.35 -7.74 -1.69
N VAL A 367 8.74 -6.72 -2.29
CA VAL A 367 8.46 -6.69 -3.74
C VAL A 367 9.76 -6.45 -4.51
N GLY A 368 10.60 -5.54 -4.02
CA GLY A 368 11.90 -5.21 -4.61
C GLY A 368 12.77 -6.46 -4.79
N THR A 369 13.04 -7.19 -3.71
CA THR A 369 13.96 -8.33 -3.72
C THR A 369 13.36 -9.62 -4.28
N LEU A 370 12.09 -9.93 -3.98
CA LEU A 370 11.50 -11.19 -4.46
C LEU A 370 11.02 -11.11 -5.91
N VAL A 371 10.78 -9.91 -6.43
CA VAL A 371 10.24 -9.70 -7.77
C VAL A 371 11.14 -8.78 -8.59
N TYR A 372 11.20 -7.49 -8.29
CA TYR A 372 11.71 -6.49 -9.25
C TYR A 372 13.21 -6.62 -9.55
N GLU A 373 14.04 -6.97 -8.58
CA GLU A 373 15.48 -7.24 -8.77
C GLU A 373 15.74 -8.40 -9.73
N ASN A 374 14.78 -9.30 -9.92
CA ASN A 374 14.87 -10.42 -10.84
C ASN A 374 14.44 -10.04 -12.27
N ILE A 375 13.80 -8.89 -12.47
CA ILE A 375 13.25 -8.41 -13.76
C ILE A 375 13.48 -6.89 -13.97
N PRO A 376 14.67 -6.35 -13.67
CA PRO A 376 14.88 -4.90 -13.57
C PRO A 376 14.53 -4.16 -14.87
N ASP A 377 14.92 -4.70 -16.02
CA ASP A 377 14.68 -4.09 -17.34
C ASP A 377 13.18 -3.90 -17.63
N TYR A 378 12.35 -4.92 -17.33
CA TYR A 378 10.89 -4.86 -17.52
C TYR A 378 10.24 -3.83 -16.60
N VAL A 379 10.72 -3.74 -15.35
CA VAL A 379 10.20 -2.81 -14.35
C VAL A 379 10.58 -1.38 -14.72
N LEU A 380 11.84 -1.12 -15.06
CA LEU A 380 12.30 0.22 -15.43
C LEU A 380 11.61 0.73 -16.70
N GLU A 381 11.44 -0.12 -17.71
CA GLU A 381 10.69 0.25 -18.92
C GLU A 381 9.24 0.60 -18.59
N TRP A 382 8.57 -0.22 -17.78
CA TRP A 382 7.21 0.05 -17.32
C TRP A 382 7.11 1.36 -16.52
N VAL A 383 8.05 1.61 -15.60
CA VAL A 383 8.14 2.86 -14.85
C VAL A 383 8.28 4.06 -15.79
N ASP A 384 9.14 3.97 -16.81
CA ASP A 384 9.30 5.04 -17.80
C ASP A 384 8.01 5.27 -18.61
N ARG A 385 7.24 4.22 -18.93
CA ARG A 385 5.91 4.37 -19.56
C ARG A 385 4.90 5.04 -18.62
N VAL A 386 4.83 4.64 -17.35
CA VAL A 386 3.96 5.26 -16.34
C VAL A 386 4.34 6.73 -16.12
N CYS A 387 5.63 7.06 -16.11
CA CYS A 387 6.13 8.43 -15.92
C CYS A 387 5.80 9.39 -17.06
N LYS A 388 5.31 8.90 -18.21
CA LYS A 388 4.78 9.76 -19.28
C LYS A 388 3.47 10.44 -18.88
N TRP A 389 2.75 9.92 -17.88
CA TRP A 389 1.53 10.54 -17.38
C TRP A 389 1.83 11.69 -16.41
N ASN A 390 1.02 12.74 -16.46
CA ASN A 390 1.17 13.91 -15.59
C ASN A 390 0.34 13.78 -14.30
N PHE A 391 0.64 12.78 -13.46
CA PHE A 391 -0.01 12.62 -12.16
C PHE A 391 0.60 13.55 -11.10
N LYS A 392 -0.19 13.86 -10.07
CA LYS A 392 0.22 14.66 -8.89
C LYS A 392 -0.13 13.99 -7.56
N ARG A 393 -0.76 12.82 -7.65
CA ARG A 393 -1.27 12.05 -6.53
C ARG A 393 -1.08 10.58 -6.83
N ILE A 394 -0.64 9.81 -5.85
CA ILE A 394 -0.52 8.35 -5.92
C ILE A 394 -1.41 7.72 -4.84
N ILE A 395 -2.14 6.66 -5.20
CA ILE A 395 -2.92 5.82 -4.27
C ILE A 395 -2.43 4.37 -4.43
N PRO A 396 -1.57 3.88 -3.52
CA PRO A 396 -1.22 2.47 -3.42
C PRO A 396 -2.29 1.65 -2.67
N CYS A 397 -2.21 0.33 -2.70
CA CYS A 397 -3.11 -0.55 -1.96
C CYS A 397 -2.74 -0.73 -0.47
N HIS A 398 -1.51 -0.39 -0.08
CA HIS A 398 -0.99 -0.53 1.29
C HIS A 398 -0.36 0.76 1.80
N PHE A 399 -0.26 0.89 3.13
CA PHE A 399 0.27 2.06 3.85
C PHE A 399 -0.46 3.36 3.48
N ASP A 400 0.17 4.51 3.68
CA ASP A 400 -0.50 5.81 3.53
C ASP A 400 -0.96 6.10 2.11
N ALA A 401 -2.15 6.69 2.01
CA ALA A 401 -2.66 7.32 0.80
C ALA A 401 -3.71 8.40 1.17
N PRO A 402 -3.94 9.40 0.30
CA PRO A 402 -3.20 9.69 -0.93
C PRO A 402 -1.81 10.30 -0.66
N ILE A 403 -0.88 10.02 -1.56
CA ILE A 403 0.49 10.56 -1.53
C ILE A 403 0.60 11.69 -2.54
N GLN A 404 1.08 12.86 -2.11
CA GLN A 404 1.40 13.96 -3.03
C GLN A 404 2.77 13.71 -3.66
N ALA A 405 2.76 13.15 -4.86
CA ALA A 405 3.95 12.79 -5.62
C ALA A 405 3.69 12.90 -7.12
N THR A 406 4.74 13.22 -7.87
CA THR A 406 4.73 13.37 -9.33
C THR A 406 5.50 12.22 -9.99
N PRO A 407 5.55 12.13 -11.33
CA PRO A 407 6.38 11.14 -12.04
C PRO A 407 7.83 11.11 -11.57
N ARG A 408 8.36 12.27 -11.14
CA ARG A 408 9.73 12.35 -10.64
C ARG A 408 9.91 11.50 -9.38
N GLU A 409 9.12 11.75 -8.33
CA GLU A 409 9.28 11.02 -7.07
C GLU A 409 8.90 9.54 -7.23
N PHE A 410 7.95 9.22 -8.11
CA PHE A 410 7.65 7.84 -8.48
C PHE A 410 8.88 7.16 -9.10
N ARG A 411 9.52 7.77 -10.12
CA ARG A 411 10.72 7.21 -10.75
C ARG A 411 11.89 7.08 -9.77
N GLU A 412 12.07 8.05 -8.87
CA GLU A 412 13.11 8.02 -7.84
C GLU A 412 12.97 6.80 -6.91
N ALA A 413 11.75 6.29 -6.70
CA ALA A 413 11.51 5.07 -5.93
C ALA A 413 12.12 3.81 -6.59
N PHE A 414 12.40 3.80 -7.90
CA PHE A 414 12.92 2.62 -8.61
C PHE A 414 14.43 2.66 -8.88
N LEU A 415 15.14 3.69 -8.41
CA LEU A 415 16.58 3.86 -8.68
C LEU A 415 17.46 2.72 -8.13
N PHE A 416 16.96 1.90 -7.20
CA PHE A 416 17.69 0.73 -6.70
C PHE A 416 17.92 -0.36 -7.76
N LEU A 417 17.15 -0.33 -8.86
CA LEU A 417 17.25 -1.26 -9.99
C LEU A 417 18.24 -0.81 -11.08
N GLY A 418 18.73 0.43 -11.05
CA GLY A 418 19.63 0.95 -12.08
C GLY A 418 21.00 0.24 -12.09
N ASP A 419 21.71 0.31 -13.22
CA ASP A 419 23.09 -0.18 -13.34
C ASP A 419 24.08 0.73 -12.60
N GLY A 420 25.30 0.29 -12.28
CA GLY A 420 26.18 0.91 -11.26
C GLY A 420 26.41 2.44 -11.25
N LYS A 421 26.10 3.20 -12.33
CA LYS A 421 26.05 4.68 -12.32
C LYS A 421 24.65 5.26 -12.06
N GLU A 422 23.59 4.55 -12.42
CA GLU A 422 22.17 4.86 -12.17
C GLU A 422 21.65 4.25 -10.86
N ARG A 423 22.33 3.24 -10.30
CA ARG A 423 22.06 2.66 -8.98
C ARG A 423 22.37 3.69 -7.90
N ALA A 424 21.47 4.64 -7.76
CA ALA A 424 21.64 5.74 -6.83
C ALA A 424 21.27 5.29 -5.42
N SER A 425 22.06 5.73 -4.44
CA SER A 425 21.57 5.97 -3.08
C SER A 425 20.29 6.79 -3.17
N TYR A 426 19.26 6.48 -2.38
CA TYR A 426 18.05 7.30 -2.35
C TYR A 426 18.44 8.77 -2.16
N PRO A 427 17.86 9.72 -2.91
CA PRO A 427 18.29 11.11 -2.85
C PRO A 427 18.20 11.64 -1.42
N GLU A 428 19.37 11.89 -0.79
CA GLU A 428 19.48 12.66 0.44
C GLU A 428 19.08 14.11 0.11
N ASP A 429 17.85 14.52 0.42
CA ASP A 429 17.53 15.88 0.87
C ASP A 429 16.06 16.05 1.26
N ARG A 430 15.80 16.00 2.57
CA ARG A 430 15.04 17.06 3.25
C ARG A 430 15.91 17.56 4.40
N PRO A 431 16.14 18.88 4.56
CA PRO A 431 17.01 19.36 5.62
C PRO A 431 16.36 19.08 6.99
N GLN A 432 16.86 18.07 7.71
CA GLN A 432 16.82 18.11 9.16
C GLN A 432 17.67 19.31 9.57
N GLN A 433 17.03 20.40 10.03
CA GLN A 433 17.73 21.54 10.60
C GLN A 433 18.53 21.07 11.82
N ARG A 434 19.78 20.66 11.61
CA ARG A 434 20.79 20.66 12.67
C ARG A 434 21.62 21.94 12.50
N PRO A 435 21.83 22.74 13.56
CA PRO A 435 22.72 23.89 13.50
C PRO A 435 24.10 23.42 13.06
N ARG A 436 24.62 23.97 11.96
CA ARG A 436 26.01 23.74 11.57
C ARG A 436 26.89 24.47 12.58
N LEU A 437 27.61 23.72 13.41
CA LEU A 437 28.69 24.28 14.22
C LEU A 437 29.81 24.74 13.27
N PRO A 438 30.42 25.93 13.47
CA PRO A 438 31.32 26.54 12.48
C PRO A 438 32.65 25.78 12.30
N PHE A 439 32.99 24.85 13.19
CA PHE A 439 34.24 24.11 13.17
C PHE A 439 34.02 22.65 13.62
N GLY A 440 33.67 21.79 12.66
CA GLY A 440 33.65 20.34 12.86
C GLY A 440 34.28 19.64 11.64
N PRO A 441 34.99 18.51 11.82
CA PRO A 441 35.65 17.81 10.72
C PRO A 441 34.63 17.42 9.64
N THR A 442 34.98 17.67 8.38
CA THR A 442 34.18 17.23 7.22
C THR A 442 34.32 15.73 7.04
N TRP A 443 33.42 14.96 7.66
CA TRP A 443 33.26 13.55 7.35
C TRP A 443 32.70 13.43 5.92
N LYS A 444 33.45 12.78 5.02
CA LYS A 444 32.90 12.32 3.74
C LYS A 444 31.76 11.34 4.07
N ARG A 445 30.51 11.73 3.82
CA ARG A 445 29.36 10.83 3.92
C ARG A 445 29.51 9.73 2.87
N SER A 446 29.50 8.46 3.31
CA SER A 446 29.32 7.33 2.41
C SER A 446 27.94 7.42 1.75
N PRO A 447 27.78 7.06 0.46
CA PRO A 447 26.47 7.00 -0.18
C PRO A 447 25.55 6.11 0.64
N GLN A 448 24.42 6.65 1.13
CA GLN A 448 23.48 5.86 1.91
C GLN A 448 22.79 4.84 1.00
N GLN A 449 22.97 3.54 1.26
CA GLN A 449 22.30 2.49 0.49
C GLN A 449 20.77 2.66 0.49
N TYR A 450 20.13 2.27 -0.61
CA TYR A 450 18.69 2.52 -0.83
C TYR A 450 17.83 1.89 0.28
N TYR A 451 18.12 0.62 0.62
CA TYR A 451 17.59 -0.09 1.77
C TYR A 451 18.66 -0.16 2.90
N PRO A 452 18.25 -0.27 4.17
CA PRO A 452 19.17 -0.62 5.25
C PRO A 452 19.66 -2.06 5.08
N GLU A 453 20.95 -2.27 4.81
CA GLU A 453 21.48 -3.61 4.53
C GLU A 453 21.26 -4.61 5.67
N ASP A 454 21.36 -4.14 6.91
CA ASP A 454 21.17 -4.98 8.09
C ASP A 454 19.74 -5.53 8.18
N ASP A 455 18.75 -4.77 7.69
CA ASP A 455 17.34 -5.19 7.63
C ASP A 455 17.05 -6.12 6.45
N MET A 456 17.93 -6.17 5.44
CA MET A 456 17.74 -6.99 4.24
C MET A 456 18.16 -8.45 4.41
N VAL A 457 18.83 -8.80 5.51
CA VAL A 457 19.43 -10.13 5.71
C VAL A 457 18.40 -11.25 5.59
N LEU A 458 17.27 -11.14 6.30
CA LEU A 458 16.23 -12.17 6.29
C LEU A 458 15.62 -12.32 4.88
N ILE A 459 15.23 -11.21 4.27
CA ILE A 459 14.51 -11.26 3.00
C ILE A 459 15.39 -11.74 1.85
N ARG A 460 16.68 -11.40 1.86
CA ARG A 460 17.66 -11.95 0.92
C ARG A 460 17.92 -13.43 1.17
N GLY A 461 17.95 -13.86 2.42
CA GLY A 461 18.02 -15.29 2.78
C GLY A 461 16.82 -16.07 2.24
N VAL A 462 15.60 -15.53 2.39
CA VAL A 462 14.39 -16.09 1.79
C VAL A 462 14.50 -16.12 0.26
N ALA A 463 14.93 -15.03 -0.37
CA ALA A 463 15.12 -14.98 -1.82
C ALA A 463 16.11 -16.05 -2.29
N GLN A 464 17.25 -16.18 -1.60
CA GLN A 464 18.26 -17.19 -1.89
C GLN A 464 17.72 -18.61 -1.76
N PHE A 465 16.95 -18.90 -0.70
CA PHE A 465 16.28 -20.19 -0.55
C PHE A 465 15.32 -20.46 -1.71
N LEU A 466 14.46 -19.50 -2.06
CA LEU A 466 13.52 -19.60 -3.17
C LEU A 466 14.23 -19.81 -4.52
N ILE A 467 15.40 -19.18 -4.73
CA ILE A 467 16.25 -19.40 -5.90
C ILE A 467 16.81 -20.83 -5.90
N GLN A 468 17.31 -21.32 -4.76
CA GLN A 468 17.88 -22.67 -4.63
C GLN A 468 16.87 -23.78 -4.92
N ILE A 469 15.62 -23.61 -4.48
CA ILE A 469 14.53 -24.54 -4.79
C ILE A 469 13.83 -24.22 -6.12
N GLY A 470 14.32 -23.20 -6.84
CA GLY A 470 13.85 -22.74 -8.15
C GLY A 470 12.40 -22.19 -8.19
N ILE A 471 11.87 -21.74 -7.06
CA ILE A 471 10.60 -21.00 -7.04
C ILE A 471 10.75 -19.64 -7.72
N ILE A 472 11.93 -19.01 -7.67
CA ILE A 472 12.24 -17.78 -8.42
C ILE A 472 13.59 -17.89 -9.16
N PHE A 473 13.80 -17.10 -10.19
CA PHE A 473 15.05 -17.01 -10.95
C PHE A 473 15.61 -15.60 -10.95
N THR A 474 16.94 -15.48 -10.83
CA THR A 474 17.67 -14.25 -11.15
C THR A 474 17.67 -13.96 -12.66
N LYS A 475 18.13 -12.77 -13.05
CA LYS A 475 18.33 -12.41 -14.47
C LYS A 475 19.27 -13.41 -15.16
N GLU A 476 20.33 -13.83 -14.48
CA GLU A 476 21.38 -14.71 -14.99
C GLU A 476 20.96 -16.18 -15.02
N THR A 477 20.18 -16.61 -14.03
CA THR A 477 19.73 -18.02 -13.91
C THR A 477 18.42 -18.29 -14.64
N ARG A 478 17.79 -17.27 -15.24
CA ARG A 478 16.51 -17.43 -15.95
C ARG A 478 16.70 -18.34 -17.17
N PRO A 479 15.89 -19.42 -17.31
CA PRO A 479 15.91 -20.25 -18.51
C PRO A 479 15.59 -19.41 -19.75
N LYS A 480 16.44 -19.48 -20.78
CA LYS A 480 16.18 -18.81 -22.06
C LYS A 480 14.90 -19.39 -22.70
N PRO A 481 14.07 -18.58 -23.38
CA PRO A 481 12.95 -19.08 -24.15
C PRO A 481 13.43 -20.16 -25.15
N LEU A 482 12.64 -21.22 -25.36
CA LEU A 482 12.96 -22.27 -26.33
C LEU A 482 13.19 -21.74 -27.76
N ALA A 483 12.68 -20.54 -28.08
CA ALA A 483 12.94 -19.85 -29.34
C ALA A 483 14.44 -19.48 -29.55
N ASP A 484 15.18 -19.20 -28.47
CA ASP A 484 16.62 -18.85 -28.52
C ASP A 484 17.55 -20.07 -28.59
N LEU A 485 17.07 -21.26 -28.24
CA LEU A 485 17.85 -22.49 -28.39
C LEU A 485 17.90 -22.95 -29.85
N ASN A 486 16.85 -22.63 -30.62
CA ASN A 486 16.79 -22.91 -32.06
C ASN A 486 17.58 -21.93 -32.93
N SER A 487 17.92 -20.73 -32.44
CA SER A 487 18.85 -19.83 -33.14
C SER A 487 20.30 -20.29 -32.96
N GLN A 488 20.68 -20.72 -31.75
CA GLN A 488 22.01 -21.26 -31.48
C GLN A 488 22.28 -22.62 -32.18
N SER A 489 21.26 -23.47 -32.37
CA SER A 489 21.44 -24.72 -33.13
C SER A 489 21.64 -24.48 -34.63
N ARG A 490 21.01 -23.43 -35.19
CA ARG A 490 21.22 -23.02 -36.59
C ARG A 490 22.62 -22.45 -36.83
N ASP A 491 23.19 -21.73 -35.86
CA ASP A 491 24.56 -21.22 -35.96
C ASP A 491 25.61 -22.35 -35.88
N ILE A 492 25.35 -23.42 -35.12
CA ILE A 492 26.23 -24.60 -35.06
C ILE A 492 26.14 -25.44 -36.36
N GLU A 493 24.98 -25.48 -37.01
CA GLU A 493 24.80 -26.19 -38.28
C GLU A 493 25.35 -25.40 -39.48
N ALA A 494 25.40 -24.06 -39.40
CA ALA A 494 26.05 -23.18 -40.37
C ALA A 494 27.58 -23.19 -40.31
N ILE A 495 28.18 -23.63 -39.18
CA ILE A 495 29.63 -23.84 -39.05
C ILE A 495 30.05 -25.26 -39.50
N ARG A 496 29.08 -26.16 -39.72
CA ARG A 496 29.30 -27.54 -40.20
C ARG A 496 29.02 -27.75 -41.69
N LYS A 497 28.64 -26.71 -42.43
CA LYS A 497 28.61 -26.67 -43.89
C LYS A 497 29.68 -25.70 -44.37
#